data_AF-A0A059CPH0-F1
#
_entry.id   AF-A0A059CPH0-F1
#
_cell.length_a   1.000
_cell.length_b   1.000
_cell.length_c   1.000
_cell.angle_alpha   90.00
_cell.angle_beta   90.00
_cell.angle_gamma   90.00
#
_symmetry.space_group_name_H-M   'P 1'
#
loop_
_entity.id
_entity.type
_entity.pdbx_description
1 polymer ?
#
loop_
_entity_poly.entity_id
_entity_poly.type
_entity_poly.pdbx_seq_one_letter_code
_entity_poly.pdbx_strand_id
1 'polypeptide(L)'
;MKRALKTEKVSCTMLQPGFFSFSFESEDEKHKVLDSGPWSFASNLLVLQQCDPDIPEMCYNFDHCPFWVNLYGLPFGRVTKESC
;
A
#
# COMPACT_ATOMS: atom_id res chain seq x y z
N MET A 1 9.55 -1.22 13.68
CA MET A 1 8.55 -2.17 14.20
C MET A 1 8.03 -2.98 13.02
N LYS A 2 8.54 -4.21 12.80
CA LYS A 2 8.20 -5.02 11.61
C LYS A 2 6.93 -5.83 11.91
N ARG A 3 5.77 -5.36 11.44
CA ARG A 3 4.58 -6.22 11.31
C ARG A 3 4.68 -6.93 9.97
N ALA A 4 5.16 -8.16 9.96
CA ALA A 4 5.04 -9.02 8.80
C ALA A 4 3.68 -9.74 8.92
N LEU A 5 2.75 -9.44 8.01
CA LEU A 5 1.58 -10.30 7.85
C LEU A 5 2.10 -11.64 7.31
N LYS A 6 1.98 -12.68 8.13
CA LYS A 6 2.33 -14.05 7.74
C LYS A 6 1.17 -14.57 6.91
N THR A 7 1.26 -14.42 5.60
CA THR A 7 0.31 -14.98 4.63
C THR A 7 0.94 -16.25 4.05
N GLU A 8 0.22 -17.36 4.07
CA GLU A 8 0.85 -18.69 3.91
C GLU A 8 1.30 -19.00 2.48
N LYS A 9 0.70 -18.36 1.46
CA LYS A 9 1.17 -18.39 0.06
C LYS A 9 0.75 -17.14 -0.70
N VAL A 10 1.68 -16.20 -0.87
CA VAL A 10 1.55 -15.11 -1.85
C VAL A 10 2.53 -15.41 -2.98
N SER A 11 2.05 -15.48 -4.22
CA SER A 11 2.94 -15.50 -5.37
C SER A 11 3.19 -14.07 -5.83
N CYS A 12 4.45 -13.76 -6.11
CA CYS A 12 4.87 -12.47 -6.64
C CYS A 12 5.57 -12.71 -7.97
N THR A 13 5.10 -12.07 -9.04
CA THR A 13 5.72 -12.10 -10.36
C THR A 13 6.07 -10.68 -10.80
N MET A 14 7.27 -10.51 -11.35
CA MET A 14 7.66 -9.24 -11.95
C MET A 14 7.11 -9.18 -13.39
N LEU A 15 6.29 -8.16 -13.67
CA LEU A 15 5.74 -7.94 -15.01
C LEU A 15 6.74 -7.12 -15.84
N GLN A 16 7.26 -6.05 -15.24
CA GLN A 16 8.23 -5.11 -15.82
C GLN A 16 9.11 -4.53 -14.70
N PRO A 17 10.23 -3.85 -15.01
CA PRO A 17 11.04 -3.18 -13.99
C PRO A 17 10.19 -2.20 -13.17
N GLY A 18 10.03 -2.48 -11.87
CA GLY A 18 9.23 -1.67 -10.95
C GLY A 18 7.74 -2.04 -10.87
N PHE A 19 7.25 -2.97 -11.69
CA PHE A 19 5.86 -3.44 -11.69
C PHE A 19 5.78 -4.92 -11.32
N PHE A 20 4.94 -5.22 -10.33
CA PHE A 20 4.79 -6.55 -9.75
C PHE A 20 3.32 -6.94 -9.66
N SER A 21 3.02 -8.19 -9.96
CA SER A 21 1.73 -8.80 -9.70
C SER A 21 1.82 -9.66 -8.44
N PHE A 22 0.86 -9.50 -7.53
CA PHE A 22 0.72 -10.30 -6.33
C PHE A 22 -0.57 -11.11 -6.44
N SER A 23 -0.48 -12.44 -6.35
CA SER A 23 -1.65 -13.31 -6.30
C SER A 23 -1.79 -13.95 -4.91
N PHE A 24 -3.04 -14.01 -4.45
CA PHE A 24 -3.44 -14.52 -3.14
C PHE A 24 -4.37 -15.72 -3.35
N GLU A 25 -4.36 -16.68 -2.42
CA GLU A 25 -5.25 -17.84 -2.49
C GLU A 25 -6.71 -17.47 -2.14
N SER A 26 -6.91 -16.39 -1.39
CA SER A 26 -8.23 -15.90 -0.98
C SER A 26 -8.41 -14.39 -1.19
N GLU A 27 -9.65 -13.98 -1.47
CA GLU A 27 -10.00 -12.56 -1.56
C GLU A 27 -9.87 -11.84 -0.21
N ASP A 28 -10.13 -12.54 0.90
CA ASP A 28 -10.00 -11.97 2.24
C ASP A 28 -8.54 -11.58 2.57
N GLU A 29 -7.57 -12.41 2.19
CA GLU A 29 -6.16 -12.10 2.35
C GLU A 29 -5.72 -10.92 1.49
N LYS A 30 -6.21 -10.87 0.24
CA LYS A 30 -5.99 -9.72 -0.66
C LYS A 30 -6.52 -8.43 -0.04
N HIS A 31 -7.78 -8.41 0.40
CA HIS A 31 -8.38 -7.22 1.02
C HIS A 31 -7.63 -6.81 2.28
N LYS A 32 -7.29 -7.77 3.15
CA LYS A 32 -6.50 -7.50 4.35
C LYS A 32 -5.16 -6.85 4.04
N VAL A 33 -4.47 -7.28 2.98
CA VAL A 33 -3.21 -6.66 2.55
C VAL A 33 -3.46 -5.26 2.00
N LEU A 34 -4.45 -5.06 1.14
CA LEU A 34 -4.79 -3.73 0.61
C LEU A 34 -5.14 -2.73 1.72
N ASP A 35 -5.96 -3.14 2.69
CA ASP A 35 -6.46 -2.29 3.77
C ASP A 35 -5.41 -2.00 4.85
N SER A 36 -4.41 -2.88 5.00
CA SER A 36 -3.34 -2.71 6.01
C SER A 36 -2.20 -1.80 5.55
N GLY A 37 -2.31 -1.17 4.38
CA GLY A 37 -1.34 -0.21 3.87
C GLY A 37 -1.21 1.06 4.75
N PRO A 38 -0.21 1.93 4.47
CA PRO A 38 0.73 1.89 3.35
C PRO A 38 1.86 0.87 3.54
N TRP A 39 2.34 0.30 2.43
CA TRP A 39 3.41 -0.70 2.44
C TRP A 39 4.74 -0.11 1.98
N SER A 40 5.84 -0.60 2.55
CA SER A 40 7.18 -0.26 2.08
C SER A 40 8.05 -1.51 1.95
N PHE A 41 8.84 -1.56 0.90
CA PHE A 41 9.84 -2.59 0.66
C PHE A 41 11.19 -1.95 0.34
N ALA A 42 12.23 -2.34 1.07
CA ALA A 42 13.57 -1.77 0.93
C ALA A 42 13.58 -0.22 0.97
N SER A 43 12.78 0.38 1.86
CA SER A 43 12.59 1.83 1.99
C SER A 43 11.91 2.53 0.81
N ASN A 44 11.37 1.79 -0.15
CA ASN A 44 10.53 2.31 -1.23
C ASN A 44 9.06 2.09 -0.89
N LEU A 45 8.22 3.10 -1.13
CA LEU A 45 6.77 3.00 -1.00
C LEU A 45 6.23 2.06 -2.09
N LEU A 46 5.37 1.13 -1.70
CA LEU A 46 4.64 0.28 -2.62
C LEU A 46 3.24 0.85 -2.83
N VAL A 47 2.95 1.27 -4.06
CA VAL A 47 1.59 1.66 -4.47
C VAL A 47 0.87 0.39 -4.93
N LEU A 48 -0.06 -0.09 -4.10
CA LEU A 48 -0.86 -1.28 -4.42
C LEU A 48 -2.22 -0.85 -4.97
N GLN A 49 -2.64 -1.47 -6.06
CA GLN A 49 -3.97 -1.33 -6.63
C GLN A 49 -4.56 -2.72 -6.89
N GLN A 50 -5.87 -2.84 -6.69
CA GLN A 50 -6.59 -4.06 -7.04
C GLN A 50 -6.62 -4.22 -8.57
N CYS A 51 -6.10 -5.35 -9.06
CA CYS A 51 -6.28 -5.72 -10.45
C CYS A 51 -7.76 -6.02 -10.73
N ASP A 52 -8.27 -5.35 -11.75
CA ASP A 52 -9.55 -5.52 -12.42
C ASP A 52 -9.30 -6.19 -13.80
N PRO A 53 -9.94 -7.34 -14.09
CA PRO A 53 -9.78 -8.03 -15.36
C PRO A 53 -10.25 -7.23 -16.58
N ASP A 54 -11.11 -6.23 -16.39
CA ASP A 54 -11.63 -5.39 -17.47
C ASP A 54 -10.68 -4.22 -17.81
N ILE A 55 -9.63 -4.00 -16.99
CA ILE A 55 -8.67 -2.92 -17.16
C ILE A 55 -7.32 -3.49 -17.61
N PRO A 56 -6.81 -3.09 -18.79
CA PRO A 56 -5.47 -3.47 -19.24
C PRO A 56 -4.38 -3.00 -18.27
N GLU A 57 -3.29 -3.78 -18.14
CA GLU A 57 -2.16 -3.46 -17.25
C GLU A 57 -1.57 -2.05 -17.49
N MET A 58 -1.60 -1.56 -18.73
CA MET A 58 -1.07 -0.23 -19.07
C MET A 58 -1.98 0.93 -18.66
N CYS A 59 -3.23 0.64 -18.26
CA CYS A 59 -4.22 1.64 -17.87
C CYS A 59 -4.24 1.91 -16.36
N TYR A 60 -3.45 1.17 -15.57
CA TYR A 60 -3.31 1.43 -14.14
C TYR A 60 -2.45 2.66 -13.89
N ASN A 61 -2.91 3.53 -13.01
CA ASN A 61 -2.16 4.70 -12.57
C ASN A 61 -1.72 4.54 -11.11
N PHE A 62 -0.41 4.59 -10.87
CA PHE A 62 0.22 4.45 -9.55
C PHE A 62 0.75 5.78 -8.98
N ASP A 63 0.26 6.93 -9.47
CA ASP A 63 0.72 8.28 -9.06
C ASP A 63 0.38 8.66 -7.61
N HIS A 64 -0.62 7.99 -7.01
CA HIS A 64 -1.14 8.35 -5.69
C HIS A 64 -1.23 7.14 -4.77
N CYS A 65 -0.85 7.33 -3.50
CA CYS A 65 -1.00 6.34 -2.44
C CYS A 65 -1.36 7.07 -1.13
N PRO A 66 -2.42 6.64 -0.42
CA PRO A 66 -2.71 7.19 0.90
C PRO A 66 -1.70 6.65 1.92
N PHE A 67 -1.08 7.55 2.69
CA PHE A 67 -0.17 7.18 3.77
C PHE A 67 -0.33 8.10 4.99
N TRP A 68 0.01 7.56 6.16
CA TRP A 68 0.01 8.33 7.40
C TRP A 68 1.27 9.19 7.49
N VAL A 69 1.08 10.50 7.69
CA VAL A 69 2.16 11.44 8.01
C VAL A 69 2.10 11.78 9.49
N ASN A 70 3.26 11.77 10.16
CA ASN A 70 3.38 12.30 11.51
C ASN A 70 4.16 13.60 11.48
N LEU A 71 3.51 14.71 11.82
CA LEU A 71 4.10 16.05 11.80
C LEU A 71 4.61 16.40 13.20
N TYR A 72 5.90 16.70 13.31
CA TYR A 72 6.54 17.11 14.56
C TYR A 72 6.85 18.61 14.55
N GLY A 73 6.79 19.26 15.71
CA GLY A 73 7.21 20.66 15.86
C GLY A 73 6.29 21.69 15.20
N LEU A 74 5.00 21.37 15.05
CA LEU A 74 4.02 22.35 14.58
C LEU A 74 3.99 23.57 15.52
N PRO A 75 4.13 24.81 15.01
CA PRO A 75 4.07 26.00 15.85
C PRO A 75 2.70 26.08 16.55
N PHE A 76 2.74 26.36 17.86
CA PHE A 76 1.57 26.30 18.76
C PHE A 76 0.30 27.02 18.25
N GLY A 77 0.44 28.05 17.41
CA GLY A 77 -0.70 28.77 16.83
C GLY A 77 -1.44 28.05 15.70
N ARG A 78 -1.00 26.86 15.25
CA ARG A 78 -1.60 26.12 14.14
C ARG A 78 -2.08 24.71 14.49
N VAL A 79 -2.13 24.37 15.79
CA VAL A 79 -2.74 23.12 16.25
C VAL A 79 -4.26 23.31 16.22
N THR A 80 -4.97 22.52 15.41
CA THR A 80 -6.44 22.49 15.40
C THR A 80 -6.92 21.79 16.68
N LYS A 81 -8.05 22.26 17.24
CA LYS A 81 -8.58 21.84 18.55
C LYS A 81 -8.98 20.36 18.69
N GLU A 82 -8.82 19.55 17.64
CA GLU A 82 -9.31 18.17 17.57
C GLU A 82 -8.28 17.13 18.05
N SER A 83 -7.10 17.57 18.48
CA SER A 83 -6.01 16.68 18.92
C SER A 83 -5.72 16.72 20.42
N CYS A 84 -6.69 17.13 21.25
CA CYS A 84 -6.64 16.97 22.72
C CYS A 84 -7.74 16.04 23.21
#